data_AF-B1PWS2-F1
#
_entry.id   AF-B1PWS2-F1
#
_cell.length_a   1.000
_cell.length_b   1.000
_cell.length_c   1.000
_cell.angle_alpha   90.00
_cell.angle_beta   90.00
_cell.angle_gamma   90.00
#
_symmetry.space_group_name_H-M   'P 1'
#
loop_
_entity.id
_entity.type
_entity.pdbx_description
1 polymer ?
#
loop_
_entity_poly.entity_id
_entity_poly.type
_entity_poly.pdbx_seq_one_letter_code
_entity_poly.pdbx_strand_id
1 'polypeptide(L)'
;SPVWDTVLTLLAFDDCDKNEAYQASVEKAVQWTLDNQVLRKGDWSVKLPDVEPGGWAFEYANTFYPDTDDTAVALIVLSQFRDVEKWQEAGIEKAIERGVNWLFAMQSKNGGWGAFDKDNDNNFITKIPFCDFGEALDPPSVDVTAHCIEAFGKLGLSRARPEIARGLDYLKSEQEADGAWFGRWGVNYVYGTGAVLPALEAIGEDMSQPYIRKAANWLILRQNEDGGWGE
;
A
#
# COMPACT_ATOMS: atom_id res chain seq x y z
N SER A 1 -3.02 5.49 14.21
CA SER A 1 -3.61 4.71 13.13
C SER A 1 -5.09 5.01 12.83
N PRO A 2 -5.73 6.17 13.13
CA PRO A 2 -7.15 6.31 12.84
C PRO A 2 -7.52 6.14 11.36
N VAL A 3 -6.68 6.60 10.43
CA VAL A 3 -6.94 6.39 8.99
C VAL A 3 -6.73 4.92 8.64
N TRP A 4 -5.54 4.40 8.91
CA TRP A 4 -5.18 2.99 8.73
C TRP A 4 -6.23 2.00 9.29
N ASP A 5 -6.62 2.15 10.55
CA ASP A 5 -7.58 1.27 11.21
C ASP A 5 -8.96 1.38 10.56
N THR A 6 -9.35 2.57 10.09
CA THR A 6 -10.63 2.78 9.39
C THR A 6 -10.62 2.08 8.05
N VAL A 7 -9.57 2.25 7.23
CA VAL A 7 -9.51 1.64 5.89
C VAL A 7 -9.37 0.12 5.97
N LEU A 8 -8.57 -0.42 6.90
CA LEU A 8 -8.48 -1.87 7.12
C LEU A 8 -9.81 -2.46 7.65
N THR A 9 -10.54 -1.73 8.50
CA THR A 9 -11.87 -2.17 8.96
C THR A 9 -12.87 -2.21 7.80
N LEU A 10 -12.83 -1.21 6.91
CA LEU A 10 -13.67 -1.20 5.71
C LEU A 10 -13.35 -2.38 4.79
N LEU A 11 -12.06 -2.69 4.57
CA LEU A 11 -11.66 -3.89 3.81
C LEU A 11 -12.21 -5.17 4.45
N ALA A 12 -12.02 -5.34 5.76
CA ALA A 12 -12.52 -6.52 6.47
C ALA A 12 -14.05 -6.67 6.40
N PHE A 13 -14.78 -5.54 6.36
CA PHE A 13 -16.23 -5.55 6.19
C PHE A 13 -16.65 -5.96 4.78
N ASP A 14 -15.91 -5.53 3.77
CA ASP A 14 -16.12 -5.95 2.38
C ASP A 14 -15.84 -7.46 2.22
N ASP A 15 -14.68 -7.93 2.68
CA ASP A 15 -14.26 -9.34 2.59
C ASP A 15 -15.22 -10.31 3.30
N CYS A 16 -15.97 -9.83 4.30
CA CYS A 16 -16.94 -10.63 5.05
C CYS A 16 -18.41 -10.39 4.64
N ASP A 17 -18.66 -9.70 3.53
CA ASP A 17 -20.00 -9.33 3.04
C ASP A 17 -20.85 -8.60 4.10
N LYS A 18 -20.23 -7.69 4.86
CA LYS A 18 -20.86 -6.96 5.99
C LYS A 18 -21.26 -5.53 5.67
N ASN A 19 -20.97 -5.04 4.46
CA ASN A 19 -21.30 -3.68 4.06
C ASN A 19 -22.79 -3.34 4.23
N GLU A 20 -23.70 -4.20 3.77
CA GLU A 20 -25.15 -3.97 3.89
C GLU A 20 -25.63 -4.05 5.36
N ALA A 21 -25.13 -5.03 6.12
CA ALA A 21 -25.54 -5.25 7.51
C ALA A 21 -25.19 -4.07 8.42
N TYR A 22 -24.14 -3.32 8.09
CA TYR A 22 -23.65 -2.17 8.84
C TYR A 22 -23.60 -0.89 8.00
N GLN A 23 -24.52 -0.75 7.03
CA GLN A 23 -24.52 0.31 6.02
C GLN A 23 -24.27 1.70 6.60
N ALA A 24 -24.96 2.10 7.67
CA ALA A 24 -24.79 3.44 8.25
C ALA A 24 -23.36 3.71 8.76
N SER A 25 -22.70 2.72 9.35
CA SER A 25 -21.33 2.84 9.83
C SER A 25 -20.34 2.86 8.66
N VAL A 26 -20.56 2.00 7.66
CA VAL A 26 -19.73 1.92 6.45
C VAL A 26 -19.81 3.22 5.67
N GLU A 27 -21.01 3.75 5.42
CA GLU A 27 -21.16 5.02 4.71
C GLU A 27 -20.51 6.17 5.46
N LYS A 28 -20.62 6.21 6.78
CA LYS A 28 -19.93 7.21 7.59
C LYS A 28 -18.40 7.11 7.45
N ALA A 29 -17.86 5.89 7.44
CA ALA A 29 -16.43 5.64 7.30
C ALA A 29 -15.93 5.97 5.87
N VAL A 30 -16.69 5.63 4.81
CA VAL A 30 -16.34 6.00 3.43
C VAL A 30 -16.31 7.52 3.24
N GLN A 31 -17.33 8.23 3.74
CA GLN A 31 -17.33 9.69 3.71
C GLN A 31 -16.14 10.26 4.49
N TRP A 32 -15.87 9.73 5.68
CA TRP A 32 -14.73 10.16 6.49
C TRP A 32 -13.40 9.92 5.77
N THR A 33 -13.22 8.79 5.07
CA THR A 33 -12.03 8.55 4.24
C THR A 33 -11.89 9.61 3.14
N LEU A 34 -12.98 9.96 2.43
CA LEU A 34 -12.95 11.04 1.43
C LEU A 34 -12.57 12.40 2.04
N ASP A 35 -13.14 12.72 3.21
CA ASP A 35 -12.89 13.99 3.91
C ASP A 35 -11.45 14.12 4.43
N ASN A 36 -10.75 12.99 4.64
CA ASN A 36 -9.37 12.96 5.12
C ASN A 36 -8.31 12.92 4.00
N GLN A 37 -8.71 13.01 2.72
CA GLN A 37 -7.72 13.14 1.64
C GLN A 37 -6.90 14.43 1.84
N VAL A 38 -5.57 14.28 1.82
CA VAL A 38 -4.64 15.40 1.98
C VAL A 38 -4.51 16.14 0.64
N LEU A 39 -5.09 17.36 0.60
CA LEU A 39 -5.09 18.23 -0.58
C LEU A 39 -4.11 19.40 -0.47
N ARG A 40 -3.03 19.23 0.31
CA ARG A 40 -1.96 20.21 0.45
C ARG A 40 -0.59 19.56 0.31
N LYS A 41 0.40 20.34 -0.12
CA LYS A 41 1.78 19.87 -0.26
C LYS A 41 2.43 19.65 1.12
N GLY A 42 3.16 18.55 1.23
CA GLY A 42 3.98 18.16 2.38
C GLY A 42 5.48 18.18 2.06
N ASP A 43 6.30 17.61 2.94
CA ASP A 43 7.76 17.57 2.75
C ASP A 43 8.17 16.79 1.50
N TRP A 44 7.38 15.77 1.11
CA TRP A 44 7.53 15.03 -0.16
C TRP A 44 7.62 15.95 -1.39
N SER A 45 7.00 17.14 -1.33
CA SER A 45 7.01 18.10 -2.44
C SER A 45 8.38 18.75 -2.68
N VAL A 46 9.34 18.60 -1.76
CA VAL A 46 10.74 19.00 -1.99
C VAL A 46 11.31 18.24 -3.19
N LYS A 47 10.98 16.94 -3.34
CA LYS A 47 11.41 16.11 -4.48
C LYS A 47 10.43 16.15 -5.65
N LEU A 48 9.21 16.61 -5.42
CA LEU A 48 8.09 16.62 -6.38
C LEU A 48 7.32 17.95 -6.35
N PRO A 49 7.95 19.08 -6.68
CA PRO A 49 7.36 20.40 -6.47
C PRO A 49 6.14 20.68 -7.35
N ASP A 50 6.03 20.01 -8.50
CA ASP A 50 4.96 20.24 -9.49
C ASP A 50 3.83 19.20 -9.43
N VAL A 51 3.91 18.26 -8.49
CA VAL A 51 2.90 17.20 -8.31
C VAL A 51 1.77 17.71 -7.41
N GLU A 52 0.54 17.46 -7.82
CA GLU A 52 -0.64 17.78 -7.02
C GLU A 52 -0.78 16.82 -5.82
N PRO A 53 -1.19 17.31 -4.65
CA PRO A 53 -1.42 16.48 -3.48
C PRO A 53 -2.64 15.57 -3.66
N GLY A 54 -2.55 14.34 -3.17
CA GLY A 54 -3.65 13.38 -3.25
C GLY A 54 -3.59 12.20 -2.28
N GLY A 55 -2.62 12.18 -1.36
CA GLY A 55 -2.42 11.08 -0.42
C GLY A 55 -3.33 11.13 0.81
N TRP A 56 -3.23 10.09 1.63
CA TRP A 56 -3.80 9.98 2.96
C TRP A 56 -2.65 9.83 3.96
N ALA A 57 -2.89 10.21 5.22
CA ALA A 57 -1.91 10.09 6.28
C ALA A 57 -2.41 9.13 7.36
N PHE A 58 -1.51 8.46 8.07
CA PHE A 58 -1.84 7.57 9.17
C PHE A 58 -2.72 8.16 10.29
N GLU A 59 -2.54 9.44 10.63
CA GLU A 59 -3.26 10.14 11.72
C GLU A 59 -4.32 11.14 11.27
N TYR A 60 -5.18 11.55 12.22
CA TYR A 60 -6.29 12.49 12.01
C TYR A 60 -5.94 13.80 11.30
N ALA A 61 -4.73 14.33 11.52
CA ALA A 61 -4.39 15.69 11.12
C ALA A 61 -2.91 15.83 10.72
N ASN A 62 -2.32 14.80 10.13
CA ASN A 62 -0.91 14.80 9.74
C ASN A 62 -0.70 15.23 8.28
N THR A 63 -1.30 16.35 7.92
CA THR A 63 -1.47 16.79 6.53
C THR A 63 -0.18 17.29 5.84
N PHE A 64 0.98 17.23 6.50
CA PHE A 64 2.30 17.44 5.85
C PHE A 64 3.03 16.12 5.54
N TYR A 65 2.58 15.00 6.10
CA TYR A 65 3.20 13.70 5.97
C TYR A 65 2.16 12.65 5.56
N PRO A 66 1.47 12.81 4.42
CA PRO A 66 0.76 11.68 3.83
C PRO A 66 1.78 10.61 3.44
N ASP A 67 1.37 9.35 3.56
CA ASP A 67 2.20 8.20 3.26
C ASP A 67 1.58 7.34 2.16
N THR A 68 2.44 6.63 1.44
CA THR A 68 2.04 5.84 0.27
C THR A 68 1.22 4.62 0.64
N ASP A 69 1.37 4.11 1.87
CA ASP A 69 0.71 2.90 2.30
C ASP A 69 -0.76 3.15 2.67
N ASP A 70 -1.04 4.10 3.57
CA ASP A 70 -2.40 4.57 3.88
C ASP A 70 -3.11 5.04 2.60
N THR A 71 -2.39 5.71 1.69
CA THR A 71 -2.94 6.11 0.39
C THR A 71 -3.34 4.91 -0.46
N ALA A 72 -2.49 3.88 -0.55
CA ALA A 72 -2.79 2.68 -1.33
C ALA A 72 -4.01 1.95 -0.77
N VAL A 73 -4.06 1.73 0.54
CA VAL A 73 -5.18 1.03 1.19
C VAL A 73 -6.48 1.84 1.11
N ALA A 74 -6.41 3.17 1.23
CA ALA A 74 -7.57 4.03 0.97
C ALA A 74 -8.08 3.89 -0.47
N LEU A 75 -7.20 3.78 -1.46
CA LEU A 75 -7.59 3.55 -2.85
C LEU A 75 -8.22 2.17 -3.08
N ILE A 76 -7.74 1.12 -2.41
CA ILE A 76 -8.38 -0.21 -2.45
C ILE A 76 -9.81 -0.10 -1.93
N VAL A 77 -10.01 0.50 -0.74
CA VAL A 77 -11.34 0.71 -0.17
C VAL A 77 -12.22 1.53 -1.12
N LEU A 78 -11.77 2.69 -1.59
CA LEU A 78 -12.58 3.54 -2.46
C LEU A 78 -12.94 2.85 -3.79
N SER A 79 -12.11 1.92 -4.28
CA SER A 79 -12.42 1.14 -5.49
C SER A 79 -13.71 0.31 -5.36
N GLN A 80 -14.03 -0.18 -4.16
CA GLN A 80 -15.23 -0.99 -3.88
C GLN A 80 -16.53 -0.17 -4.00
N PHE A 81 -16.44 1.15 -3.79
CA PHE A 81 -17.59 2.05 -3.71
C PHE A 81 -17.77 2.92 -4.96
N ARG A 82 -16.89 2.81 -5.96
CA ARG A 82 -16.79 3.75 -7.09
C ARG A 82 -18.00 3.76 -8.02
N ASP A 83 -18.71 2.64 -8.13
CA ASP A 83 -19.87 2.47 -9.01
C ASP A 83 -21.20 2.82 -8.32
N VAL A 84 -21.16 3.31 -7.09
CA VAL A 84 -22.34 3.74 -6.34
C VAL A 84 -22.61 5.23 -6.59
N GLU A 85 -23.80 5.55 -7.10
CA GLU A 85 -24.22 6.92 -7.49
C GLU A 85 -23.93 7.97 -6.40
N LYS A 86 -24.28 7.66 -5.14
CA LYS A 86 -24.01 8.54 -3.98
C LYS A 86 -22.54 8.96 -3.88
N TRP A 87 -21.60 8.04 -4.11
CA TRP A 87 -20.17 8.30 -3.98
C TRP A 87 -19.60 8.99 -5.22
N GLN A 88 -20.16 8.72 -6.39
CA GLN A 88 -19.86 9.47 -7.61
C GLN A 88 -20.22 10.96 -7.45
N GLU A 89 -21.40 11.26 -6.90
CA GLU A 89 -21.80 12.63 -6.56
C GLU A 89 -20.89 13.27 -5.51
N ALA A 90 -20.42 12.49 -4.52
CA ALA A 90 -19.45 12.94 -3.52
C ALA A 90 -18.03 13.14 -4.07
N GLY A 91 -17.76 12.78 -5.33
CA GLY A 91 -16.49 13.01 -6.00
C GLY A 91 -15.43 11.91 -5.81
N ILE A 92 -15.85 10.67 -5.53
CA ILE A 92 -14.94 9.54 -5.32
C ILE A 92 -13.93 9.33 -6.46
N GLU A 93 -14.37 9.48 -7.72
CA GLU A 93 -13.49 9.33 -8.88
C GLU A 93 -12.37 10.38 -8.92
N LYS A 94 -12.65 11.61 -8.50
CA LYS A 94 -11.62 12.66 -8.40
C LYS A 94 -10.63 12.38 -7.27
N ALA A 95 -11.12 11.82 -6.16
CA ALA A 95 -10.26 11.42 -5.05
C ALA A 95 -9.32 10.28 -5.45
N ILE A 96 -9.87 9.26 -6.13
CA ILE A 96 -9.12 8.13 -6.70
C ILE A 96 -8.07 8.65 -7.69
N GLU A 97 -8.45 9.49 -8.65
CA GLU A 97 -7.53 10.03 -9.66
C GLU A 97 -6.34 10.76 -9.02
N ARG A 98 -6.60 11.61 -8.01
CA ARG A 98 -5.54 12.32 -7.27
C ARG A 98 -4.61 11.37 -6.55
N GLY A 99 -5.15 10.39 -5.82
CA GLY A 99 -4.36 9.41 -5.07
C GLY A 99 -3.48 8.57 -5.99
N VAL A 100 -4.04 8.09 -7.10
CA VAL A 100 -3.32 7.32 -8.11
C VAL A 100 -2.17 8.13 -8.74
N ASN A 101 -2.46 9.37 -9.16
CA ASN A 101 -1.45 10.24 -9.76
C ASN A 101 -0.33 10.58 -8.76
N TRP A 102 -0.70 10.81 -7.50
CA TRP A 102 0.27 11.05 -6.43
C TRP A 102 1.15 9.81 -6.20
N LEU A 103 0.57 8.60 -6.07
CA LEU A 103 1.35 7.37 -5.92
C LEU A 103 2.31 7.11 -7.08
N PHE A 104 1.91 7.32 -8.34
CA PHE A 104 2.86 7.16 -9.46
C PHE A 104 4.04 8.12 -9.39
N ALA A 105 3.81 9.36 -8.95
CA ALA A 105 4.89 10.32 -8.81
C ALA A 105 5.84 9.97 -7.65
N MET A 106 5.31 9.35 -6.60
CA MET A 106 6.04 8.89 -5.41
C MET A 106 6.88 7.63 -5.64
N GLN A 107 6.78 6.97 -6.79
CA GLN A 107 7.60 5.78 -7.07
C GLN A 107 9.09 6.15 -7.14
N SER A 108 9.92 5.36 -6.46
CA SER A 108 11.38 5.51 -6.45
C SER A 108 12.02 4.91 -7.70
N LYS A 109 13.26 5.28 -7.97
CA LYS A 109 14.00 4.85 -9.19
C LYS A 109 14.17 3.35 -9.31
N ASN A 110 14.25 2.63 -8.19
CA ASN A 110 14.38 1.16 -8.16
C ASN A 110 13.06 0.43 -8.45
N GLY A 111 11.94 1.15 -8.61
CA GLY A 111 10.62 0.60 -8.87
C GLY A 111 9.74 0.40 -7.63
N GLY A 112 10.30 0.48 -6.43
CA GLY A 112 9.51 0.38 -5.20
C GLY A 112 9.00 1.73 -4.69
N TRP A 113 8.23 1.67 -3.59
CA TRP A 113 7.75 2.82 -2.83
C TRP A 113 8.28 2.77 -1.40
N GLY A 114 8.82 3.91 -0.93
CA GLY A 114 9.05 4.17 0.49
C GLY A 114 7.79 4.77 1.11
N ALA A 115 7.71 4.88 2.43
CA ALA A 115 6.49 5.26 3.12
C ALA A 115 6.10 6.73 2.88
N PHE A 116 7.03 7.68 3.00
CA PHE A 116 6.74 9.12 2.97
C PHE A 116 7.44 9.86 1.84
N ASP A 117 8.59 9.37 1.37
CA ASP A 117 9.42 10.02 0.37
C ASP A 117 9.90 9.06 -0.71
N LYS A 118 9.93 9.54 -1.95
CA LYS A 118 10.64 8.83 -3.02
C LYS A 118 12.15 9.00 -2.92
N ASP A 119 12.95 8.02 -3.31
CA ASP A 119 14.43 8.07 -3.32
C ASP A 119 15.01 8.61 -1.99
N ASN A 120 14.51 8.14 -0.85
CA ASN A 120 15.06 8.45 0.48
C ASN A 120 16.01 7.33 0.92
N ASP A 121 17.09 7.15 0.15
CA ASP A 121 17.96 5.97 0.21
C ASP A 121 19.47 6.32 0.30
N ASN A 122 19.79 7.54 0.73
CA ASN A 122 21.17 8.00 0.85
C ASN A 122 21.89 7.39 2.07
N ASN A 123 22.43 6.18 1.86
CA ASN A 123 23.15 5.39 2.86
C ASN A 123 24.35 6.08 3.53
N PHE A 124 24.86 7.18 2.98
CA PHE A 124 25.91 7.95 3.67
C PHE A 124 25.42 8.52 5.01
N ILE A 125 24.14 8.91 5.09
CA ILE A 125 23.55 9.51 6.29
C ILE A 125 23.57 8.52 7.47
N THR A 126 23.41 7.21 7.20
CA THR A 126 23.40 6.18 8.26
C THR A 126 24.77 5.95 8.92
N LYS A 127 25.83 6.65 8.48
CA LYS A 127 27.19 6.50 9.00
C LYS A 127 27.59 7.56 10.02
N ILE A 128 26.71 8.53 10.31
CA ILE A 128 26.99 9.57 11.32
C ILE A 128 26.67 9.06 12.73
N PRO A 129 27.37 9.55 13.79
CA PRO A 129 27.17 9.07 15.16
C PRO A 129 25.75 9.28 15.71
N PHE A 130 24.97 10.18 15.11
CA PHE A 130 23.59 10.47 15.51
C PHE A 130 22.61 9.34 15.13
N CYS A 131 22.95 8.52 14.12
CA CYS A 131 22.10 7.43 13.63
C CYS A 131 22.50 6.11 14.30
N ASP A 132 22.51 6.06 15.63
CA ASP A 132 22.87 4.88 16.41
C ASP A 132 21.67 4.01 16.83
N PHE A 133 20.44 4.44 16.49
CA PHE A 133 19.20 3.73 16.74
C PHE A 133 18.19 3.89 15.61
N GLY A 134 17.54 2.78 15.24
CA GLY A 134 16.47 2.74 14.24
C GLY A 134 16.93 2.99 12.81
N GLU A 135 15.95 3.21 11.92
CA GLU A 135 16.18 3.58 10.53
C GLU A 135 16.11 5.10 10.36
N ALA A 136 17.16 5.69 9.81
CA ALA A 136 17.25 7.13 9.56
C ALA A 136 16.81 7.52 8.14
N LEU A 137 16.47 6.53 7.32
CA LEU A 137 16.10 6.65 5.92
C LEU A 137 14.73 6.02 5.70
N ASP A 138 14.12 6.36 4.57
CA ASP A 138 12.87 5.79 4.09
C ASP A 138 13.08 5.14 2.70
N PRO A 139 13.93 4.10 2.61
CA PRO A 139 14.10 3.40 1.35
C PRO A 139 12.82 2.62 1.01
N PRO A 140 12.58 2.35 -0.28
CA PRO A 140 11.48 1.49 -0.68
C PRO A 140 11.45 0.14 0.04
N SER A 141 10.25 -0.33 0.38
CA SER A 141 10.03 -1.62 1.02
C SER A 141 8.98 -2.47 0.30
N VAL A 142 9.05 -3.78 0.54
CA VAL A 142 8.21 -4.77 -0.13
C VAL A 142 6.74 -4.63 0.21
N ASP A 143 6.40 -4.49 1.49
CA ASP A 143 5.03 -4.33 1.98
C ASP A 143 4.34 -3.10 1.39
N VAL A 144 4.97 -1.93 1.49
CA VAL A 144 4.45 -0.67 0.92
C VAL A 144 4.27 -0.78 -0.60
N THR A 145 5.25 -1.38 -1.28
CA THR A 145 5.18 -1.60 -2.73
C THR A 145 4.04 -2.56 -3.10
N ALA A 146 3.82 -3.61 -2.30
CA ALA A 146 2.75 -4.57 -2.51
C ALA A 146 1.38 -3.90 -2.38
N HIS A 147 1.13 -3.11 -1.33
CA HIS A 147 -0.14 -2.40 -1.18
C HIS A 147 -0.40 -1.42 -2.34
N CYS A 148 0.63 -0.68 -2.81
CA CYS A 148 0.51 0.18 -3.99
C CYS A 148 0.10 -0.61 -5.24
N ILE A 149 0.75 -1.76 -5.48
CA ILE A 149 0.45 -2.65 -6.62
C ILE A 149 -0.96 -3.22 -6.51
N GLU A 150 -1.38 -3.65 -5.32
CA GLU A 150 -2.73 -4.14 -5.06
C GLU A 150 -3.78 -3.07 -5.37
N ALA A 151 -3.58 -1.84 -4.88
CA ALA A 151 -4.45 -0.70 -5.17
C ALA A 151 -4.62 -0.48 -6.67
N PHE A 152 -3.53 -0.53 -7.44
CA PHE A 152 -3.62 -0.38 -8.90
C PHE A 152 -4.37 -1.54 -9.56
N GLY A 153 -4.16 -2.77 -9.11
CA GLY A 153 -4.87 -3.95 -9.59
C GLY A 153 -6.37 -3.88 -9.32
N LYS A 154 -6.76 -3.54 -8.10
CA LYS A 154 -8.17 -3.38 -7.67
C LYS A 154 -8.89 -2.24 -8.42
N LEU A 155 -8.16 -1.20 -8.81
CA LEU A 155 -8.65 -0.13 -9.67
C LEU A 155 -8.76 -0.50 -11.17
N GLY A 156 -8.36 -1.73 -11.54
CA GLY A 156 -8.42 -2.23 -12.91
C GLY A 156 -7.34 -1.68 -13.83
N LEU A 157 -6.24 -1.14 -13.28
CA LEU A 157 -5.14 -0.61 -14.07
C LEU A 157 -4.32 -1.75 -14.68
N SER A 158 -3.99 -1.61 -15.96
CA SER A 158 -3.26 -2.65 -16.68
C SER A 158 -1.86 -2.86 -16.11
N ARG A 159 -1.51 -4.11 -15.78
CA ARG A 159 -0.14 -4.51 -15.37
C ARG A 159 0.97 -4.13 -16.35
N ALA A 160 0.63 -3.84 -17.61
CA ALA A 160 1.57 -3.37 -18.63
C ALA A 160 2.00 -1.90 -18.44
N ARG A 161 1.36 -1.16 -17.52
CA ARG A 161 1.77 0.18 -17.14
C ARG A 161 3.21 0.16 -16.59
N PRO A 162 4.09 1.09 -17.01
CA PRO A 162 5.48 1.08 -16.59
C PRO A 162 5.67 1.09 -15.06
N GLU A 163 4.82 1.81 -14.33
CA GLU A 163 4.90 1.94 -12.88
C GLU A 163 4.60 0.60 -12.19
N ILE A 164 3.57 -0.12 -12.65
CA ILE A 164 3.18 -1.43 -12.11
C ILE A 164 4.21 -2.49 -12.49
N ALA A 165 4.68 -2.49 -13.74
CA ALA A 165 5.70 -3.43 -14.21
C ALA A 165 7.01 -3.27 -13.41
N ARG A 166 7.48 -2.03 -13.18
CA ARG A 166 8.66 -1.78 -12.34
C ARG A 166 8.45 -2.18 -10.89
N GLY A 167 7.25 -1.97 -10.34
CA GLY A 167 6.91 -2.42 -8.99
C GLY A 167 6.96 -3.95 -8.88
N LEU A 168 6.42 -4.66 -9.87
CA LEU A 168 6.51 -6.12 -9.94
C LEU A 168 7.96 -6.61 -10.04
N ASP A 169 8.79 -5.94 -10.85
CA ASP A 169 10.20 -6.27 -10.97
C ASP A 169 10.96 -6.04 -9.65
N TYR A 170 10.65 -4.95 -8.92
CA TYR A 170 11.17 -4.70 -7.58
C TYR A 170 10.75 -5.81 -6.59
N LEU A 171 9.47 -6.17 -6.54
CA LEU A 171 9.02 -7.29 -5.69
C LEU A 171 9.76 -8.59 -6.03
N LYS A 172 9.97 -8.88 -7.32
CA LYS A 172 10.74 -10.07 -7.75
C LYS A 172 12.21 -10.00 -7.32
N SER A 173 12.83 -8.81 -7.32
CA SER A 173 14.23 -8.67 -6.92
C SER A 173 14.44 -8.76 -5.41
N GLU A 174 13.44 -8.39 -4.62
CA GLU A 174 13.48 -8.44 -3.14
C GLU A 174 13.01 -9.77 -2.55
N GLN A 175 12.69 -10.77 -3.38
CA GLN A 175 12.29 -12.08 -2.86
C GLN A 175 13.49 -12.82 -2.25
N GLU A 176 13.29 -13.36 -1.06
CA GLU A 176 14.31 -14.14 -0.36
C GLU A 176 14.61 -15.47 -1.07
N ALA A 177 15.80 -15.99 -0.77
CA ALA A 177 16.28 -17.25 -1.34
C ALA A 177 15.40 -18.46 -0.97
N ASP A 178 14.58 -18.39 0.07
CA ASP A 178 13.61 -19.42 0.46
C ASP A 178 12.18 -19.14 -0.04
N GLY A 179 11.95 -17.97 -0.65
CA GLY A 179 10.70 -17.58 -1.30
C GLY A 179 9.85 -16.58 -0.52
N ALA A 180 10.20 -16.27 0.71
CA ALA A 180 9.50 -15.24 1.48
C ALA A 180 9.83 -13.82 1.01
N TRP A 181 9.07 -12.86 1.55
CA TRP A 181 9.41 -11.45 1.49
C TRP A 181 9.46 -10.85 2.88
N PHE A 182 10.44 -9.98 3.11
CA PHE A 182 10.58 -9.24 4.36
C PHE A 182 9.44 -8.25 4.57
N GLY A 183 8.89 -8.21 5.79
CA GLY A 183 7.91 -7.20 6.22
C GLY A 183 8.61 -6.09 7.00
N ARG A 184 8.62 -4.88 6.45
CA ARG A 184 9.31 -3.73 7.06
C ARG A 184 8.48 -3.10 8.18
N TRP A 185 7.16 -3.08 8.05
CA TRP A 185 6.23 -2.40 8.96
C TRP A 185 5.33 -3.34 9.76
N GLY A 186 5.18 -4.60 9.32
CA GLY A 186 4.56 -5.68 10.07
C GLY A 186 5.54 -6.82 10.33
N VAL A 187 5.33 -7.55 11.41
CA VAL A 187 6.23 -8.64 11.85
C VAL A 187 5.83 -9.96 11.15
N ASN A 188 6.69 -10.60 10.37
CA ASN A 188 7.83 -10.10 9.59
C ASN A 188 7.69 -10.71 8.18
N TYR A 189 8.14 -11.94 7.97
CA TYR A 189 8.08 -12.61 6.68
C TYR A 189 6.68 -13.11 6.34
N VAL A 190 5.89 -13.50 7.36
CA VAL A 190 4.46 -13.79 7.16
C VAL A 190 3.72 -12.54 6.68
N TYR A 191 4.04 -11.37 7.25
CA TYR A 191 3.44 -10.09 6.85
C TYR A 191 3.85 -9.70 5.42
N GLY A 192 5.15 -9.65 5.12
CA GLY A 192 5.63 -9.27 3.78
C GLY A 192 5.12 -10.22 2.70
N THR A 193 5.18 -11.53 2.93
CA THR A 193 4.65 -12.53 1.99
C THR A 193 3.14 -12.44 1.85
N GLY A 194 2.43 -12.19 2.96
CA GLY A 194 0.98 -12.01 3.01
C GLY A 194 0.50 -10.75 2.27
N ALA A 195 1.31 -9.70 2.18
CA ALA A 195 1.00 -8.50 1.39
C ALA A 195 1.29 -8.70 -0.11
N VAL A 196 2.39 -9.37 -0.45
CA VAL A 196 2.80 -9.56 -1.86
C VAL A 196 1.84 -10.46 -2.62
N LEU A 197 1.39 -11.58 -2.04
CA LEU A 197 0.56 -12.54 -2.77
C LEU A 197 -0.78 -11.96 -3.27
N PRO A 198 -1.57 -11.22 -2.46
CA PRO A 198 -2.76 -10.50 -2.92
C PRO A 198 -2.45 -9.44 -3.98
N ALA A 199 -1.35 -8.71 -3.85
CA ALA A 199 -0.94 -7.71 -4.83
C ALA A 199 -0.69 -8.33 -6.21
N LEU A 200 -0.02 -9.49 -6.26
CA LEU A 200 0.23 -10.25 -7.49
C LEU A 200 -1.08 -10.77 -8.12
N GLU A 201 -1.99 -11.27 -7.30
CA GLU A 201 -3.33 -11.69 -7.76
C GLU A 201 -4.12 -10.51 -8.34
N ALA A 202 -4.13 -9.36 -7.63
CA ALA A 202 -4.89 -8.19 -8.01
C ALA A 202 -4.49 -7.62 -9.40
N ILE A 203 -3.20 -7.71 -9.77
CA ILE A 203 -2.73 -7.29 -11.10
C ILE A 203 -2.85 -8.39 -12.16
N GLY A 204 -3.39 -9.56 -11.81
CA GLY A 204 -3.54 -10.70 -12.70
C GLY A 204 -2.22 -11.36 -13.10
N GLU A 205 -1.25 -11.41 -12.19
CA GLU A 205 -0.07 -12.26 -12.40
C GLU A 205 -0.47 -13.74 -12.38
N ASP A 206 0.22 -14.55 -13.20
CA ASP A 206 -0.02 -15.99 -13.22
C ASP A 206 0.45 -16.61 -11.89
N MET A 207 -0.49 -16.91 -11.00
CA MET A 207 -0.22 -17.46 -9.67
C MET A 207 0.45 -18.85 -9.71
N SER A 208 0.56 -19.49 -10.88
CA SER A 208 1.30 -20.74 -11.06
C SER A 208 2.81 -20.54 -11.27
N GLN A 209 3.28 -19.30 -11.40
CA GLN A 209 4.70 -18.99 -11.60
C GLN A 209 5.57 -19.57 -10.47
N PRO A 210 6.79 -20.09 -10.78
CA PRO A 210 7.62 -20.77 -9.79
C PRO A 210 7.93 -19.96 -8.53
N TYR A 211 8.15 -18.66 -8.66
CA TYR A 211 8.50 -17.78 -7.54
C TYR A 211 7.32 -17.56 -6.58
N ILE A 212 6.09 -17.53 -7.11
CA ILE A 212 4.84 -17.43 -6.33
C ILE A 212 4.58 -18.75 -5.61
N ARG A 213 4.69 -19.88 -6.33
CA ARG A 213 4.52 -21.21 -5.71
C ARG A 213 5.54 -21.46 -4.61
N LYS A 214 6.76 -20.94 -4.76
CA LYS A 214 7.80 -21.01 -3.73
C LYS A 214 7.40 -20.25 -2.47
N ALA A 215 6.86 -19.03 -2.60
CA ALA A 215 6.33 -18.25 -1.48
C ALA A 215 5.14 -18.93 -0.79
N ALA A 216 4.19 -19.46 -1.56
CA ALA A 216 3.07 -20.22 -1.01
C ALA A 216 3.54 -21.48 -0.26
N ASN A 217 4.51 -22.21 -0.82
CA ASN A 217 5.13 -23.36 -0.13
C ASN A 217 5.87 -22.94 1.13
N TRP A 218 6.53 -21.78 1.13
CA TRP A 218 7.17 -21.23 2.31
C TRP A 218 6.15 -21.05 3.45
N LEU A 219 5.00 -20.42 3.18
CA LEU A 219 3.93 -20.27 4.16
C LEU A 219 3.45 -21.63 4.69
N ILE A 220 3.15 -22.59 3.81
CA ILE A 220 2.72 -23.95 4.21
C ILE A 220 3.74 -24.62 5.14
N LEU A 221 5.04 -24.45 4.88
CA LEU A 221 6.11 -25.03 5.69
C LEU A 221 6.32 -24.35 7.05
N ARG A 222 5.71 -23.19 7.30
CA ARG A 222 5.76 -22.47 8.59
C ARG A 222 4.44 -22.56 9.37
N GLN A 223 3.49 -23.38 8.91
CA GLN A 223 2.25 -23.60 9.65
C GLN A 223 2.53 -24.31 10.99
N ASN A 224 1.99 -23.78 12.08
CA ASN A 224 2.04 -24.39 13.40
C ASN A 224 1.13 -25.62 13.48
N GLU A 225 1.34 -26.48 14.49
CA GLU A 225 0.53 -27.69 14.69
C GLU A 225 -0.96 -27.41 14.92
N ASP A 226 -1.29 -26.21 15.43
CA ASP A 226 -2.67 -25.75 15.64
C ASP A 226 -3.34 -25.21 14.36
N GLY A 227 -2.62 -25.18 13.25
CA GLY A 227 -3.07 -24.69 11.96
C GLY A 227 -2.84 -23.19 11.72
N GLY A 228 -2.30 -22.45 12.70
CA GLY A 228 -1.98 -21.02 12.57
C GLY A 228 -0.54 -20.72 12.16
N TRP A 229 -0.14 -19.45 12.27
CA TRP A 229 1.23 -18.94 12.06
C TRP A 229 1.59 -17.97 13.18
N GLY A 230 2.89 -17.80 13.45
CA GLY A 230 3.39 -16.79 14.39
C GLY A 230 4.88 -16.52 14.19
N GLU A 231 5.27 -15.26 14.37
CA GLU A 231 6.65 -14.76 14.26
C GLU A 231 6.97 -13.76 15.38
#